data_AF-A0A7W8S489-F1
#
_entry.id   AF-A0A7W8S489-F1
#
_cell.length_a   1.000
_cell.length_b   1.000
_cell.length_c   1.000
_cell.angle_alpha   90.00
_cell.angle_beta   90.00
_cell.angle_gamma   90.00
#
_symmetry.space_group_name_H-M   'P 1'
#
loop_
_entity.id
_entity.type
_entity.pdbx_description
1 polymer ?
#
loop_
_entity_poly.entity_id
_entity_poly.type
_entity_poly.pdbx_seq_one_letter_code
_entity_poly.pdbx_strand_id
1 'polypeptide(L)' 'MNPNELFALLPDMATFARVVDAGNFSIAARQLGSTPSTVSRQIKRLEDSLGTRLFERYDP' A
#
# COMPACT_ATOMS: atom_id res chain seq x y z
N MET A 1 -1.63 -18.00 7.86
CA MET A 1 -0.65 -17.41 6.92
C MET A 1 0.68 -18.09 7.15
N ASN A 2 1.30 -18.62 6.10
CA ASN A 2 2.64 -19.21 6.18
C ASN A 2 3.73 -18.12 5.97
N PRO A 3 5.00 -18.38 6.33
CA PRO A 3 6.06 -17.38 6.21
C PRO A 3 6.30 -16.87 4.78
N ASN A 4 6.13 -17.71 3.76
CA ASN A 4 6.31 -17.30 2.36
C ASN A 4 5.25 -16.29 1.93
N GLU A 5 4.01 -16.45 2.40
CA GLU A 5 2.93 -15.48 2.20
C GLU A 5 3.24 -14.14 2.87
N LEU A 6 3.84 -14.15 4.08
CA LEU A 6 4.26 -12.93 4.77
C LEU A 6 5.40 -12.21 4.02
N PHE A 7 6.40 -12.95 3.53
CA PHE A 7 7.51 -12.36 2.77
C PHE A 7 7.04 -11.73 1.45
N ALA A 8 6.01 -12.30 0.80
CA ALA A 8 5.42 -11.73 -0.40
C ALA A 8 4.74 -10.37 -0.18
N LEU A 9 4.37 -10.04 1.07
CA LEU A 9 3.75 -8.76 1.43
C LEU A 9 4.75 -7.65 1.76
N LEU A 10 6.04 -7.95 1.93
CA LEU A 10 7.05 -6.95 2.27
C LEU A 10 7.09 -5.74 1.31
N PRO A 11 6.98 -5.91 -0.02
CA PRO A 11 6.90 -4.78 -0.94
C PRO A 11 5.65 -3.92 -0.70
N ASP A 12 4.51 -4.54 -0.37
CA ASP A 12 3.27 -3.81 -0.11
C ASP A 12 3.32 -3.08 1.23
N MET A 13 3.96 -3.66 2.24
CA MET A 13 4.24 -2.99 3.52
C MET A 13 5.17 -1.77 3.35
N ALA A 14 6.19 -1.89 2.50
CA ALA A 14 7.06 -0.76 2.17
C ALA A 14 6.28 0.36 1.46
N THR A 15 5.40 0.00 0.51
CA THR A 15 4.49 0.95 -0.14
C THR A 15 3.55 1.61 0.86
N PHE A 16 2.98 0.85 1.81
CA PHE A 16 2.15 1.40 2.89
C PHE A 16 2.89 2.45 3.71
N ALA A 17 4.07 2.13 4.25
CA ALA A 17 4.87 3.09 5.00
C ALA A 17 5.14 4.36 4.18
N ARG A 18 5.46 4.20 2.88
CA ARG A 18 5.71 5.34 2.00
C ARG A 18 4.50 6.23 1.79
N VAL A 19 3.31 5.65 1.68
CA VAL A 19 2.04 6.40 1.53
C VAL A 19 1.71 7.15 2.81
N VAL A 20 1.91 6.54 3.98
CA VAL A 20 1.74 7.21 5.28
C VAL A 20 2.69 8.40 5.39
N ASP A 21 3.98 8.21 5.10
CA ASP A 21 4.99 9.28 5.14
C ASP A 21 4.71 10.41 4.15
N ALA A 22 4.18 10.08 2.97
CA ALA A 22 3.84 11.06 1.94
C ALA A 22 2.50 11.78 2.20
N GLY A 23 1.60 11.19 2.98
CA GLY A 23 0.22 11.65 3.17
C GLY A 23 -0.66 11.62 1.91
N ASN A 24 -0.14 11.13 0.79
CA ASN A 24 -0.83 11.16 -0.50
C ASN A 24 -0.32 10.06 -1.45
N PHE A 25 -1.24 9.32 -2.06
CA PHE A 25 -0.94 8.22 -2.98
C PHE A 25 -0.17 8.67 -4.23
N SER A 26 -0.50 9.83 -4.79
CA SER A 26 0.16 10.37 -5.99
C SER A 26 1.58 10.83 -5.69
N ILE A 27 1.81 11.43 -4.52
CA ILE A 27 3.15 11.83 -4.07
C ILE A 27 4.01 10.59 -3.82
N ALA A 28 3.48 9.59 -3.09
CA ALA A 28 4.19 8.33 -2.84
C ALA A 28 4.54 7.60 -4.15
N ALA A 29 3.61 7.51 -5.10
CA ALA A 29 3.85 6.91 -6.40
C ALA A 29 5.00 7.59 -7.15
N ARG A 30 5.03 8.93 -7.19
CA ARG A 30 6.12 9.68 -7.82
C ARG A 30 7.47 9.40 -7.14
N GLN A 31 7.50 9.33 -5.81
CA GLN A 31 8.72 9.05 -5.05
C GLN A 31 9.21 7.61 -5.23
N LEU A 32 8.31 6.67 -5.49
CA LEU A 32 8.62 5.27 -5.80
C LEU A 32 8.92 5.00 -7.28
N GLY A 33 8.87 6.02 -8.15
CA GLY A 33 9.01 5.84 -9.60
C GLY A 33 7.89 4.97 -10.20
N SER A 34 6.70 5.03 -9.62
CA SER A 34 5.54 4.21 -9.96
C SER A 34 4.33 5.07 -10.34
N THR A 35 3.20 4.42 -10.63
CA THR A 35 1.92 5.09 -10.89
C THR A 35 1.02 5.02 -9.64
N PRO A 36 0.10 6.00 -9.45
CA PRO A 36 -0.85 5.96 -8.34
C PRO A 36 -1.73 4.70 -8.33
N SER A 37 -2.05 4.15 -9.51
CA SER A 37 -2.83 2.92 -9.63
C SER A 37 -2.06 1.67 -9.17
N THR A 38 -0.75 1.60 -9.41
CA THR A 38 0.11 0.53 -8.89
C THR A 38 0.19 0.58 -7.37
N VAL A 39 0.43 1.78 -6.80
CA VAL A 39 0.45 1.99 -5.34
C VAL A 39 -0.90 1.59 -4.73
N SER A 40 -2.01 2.05 -5.29
CA SER A 40 -3.37 1.70 -4.84
C SER A 40 -3.62 0.17 -4.87
N ARG A 41 -3.12 -0.52 -5.90
CA ARG A 41 -3.25 -1.98 -6.01
C ARG A 41 -2.40 -2.73 -4.98
N GLN A 42 -1.20 -2.25 -4.67
CA GLN A 42 -0.33 -2.82 -3.63
C GLN A 42 -0.97 -2.67 -2.24
N ILE A 43 -1.48 -1.47 -1.92
CA ILE A 43 -2.22 -1.24 -0.68
C ILE A 43 -3.44 -2.15 -0.59
N LYS A 44 -4.25 -2.25 -1.65
CA LYS A 44 -5.42 -3.12 -1.66
C LYS A 44 -5.05 -4.58 -1.37
N ARG A 45 -3.97 -5.09 -1.98
CA ARG A 45 -3.50 -6.46 -1.74
C ARG A 45 -3.10 -6.67 -0.28
N LEU A 46 -2.44 -5.68 0.32
CA LEU A 46 -2.07 -5.72 1.74
C LEU A 46 -3.31 -5.73 2.64
N GLU A 47 -4.28 -4.85 2.38
CA GLU A 47 -5.56 -4.80 3.10
C GLU A 47 -6.31 -6.13 2.98
N ASP A 48 -6.42 -6.69 1.77
CA ASP A 48 -7.07 -7.98 1.51
C ASP A 48 -6.36 -9.12 2.27
N SER A 49 -5.02 -9.12 2.31
CA SER A 49 -4.24 -10.17 2.97
C SER A 49 -4.29 -10.07 4.50
N LEU A 50 -4.40 -8.85 5.04
CA LEU A 50 -4.55 -8.61 6.48
C LEU A 50 -6.01 -8.72 6.95
N GLY A 51 -6.98 -8.71 6.02
CA GLY A 51 -8.40 -8.68 6.33
C GLY A 51 -8.84 -7.39 7.02
N THR A 52 -8.11 -6.28 6.80
CA THR A 52 -8.39 -4.99 7.45
C THR A 52 -8.15 -3.83 6.49
N ARG A 53 -8.89 -2.72 6.68
CA ARG A 53 -8.63 -1.48 5.96
C ARG A 53 -7.52 -0.71 6.66
N LEU A 54 -6.55 -0.24 5.88
CA LEU A 54 -5.41 0.53 6.37
C LEU A 54 -5.59 2.04 6.13
N PHE A 55 -6.38 2.41 5.12
CA PHE A 55 -6.71 3.80 4.85
C PHE A 55 -8.21 4.01 4.75
N GLU A 56 -8.67 5.10 5.36
CA GLU A 56 -9.99 5.66 5.12
C GLU A 56 -9.90 6.60 3.90
N ARG A 57 -10.74 6.38 2.90
CA ARG A 57 -10.86 7.29 1.76
C ARG A 57 -11.89 8.34 2.12
N TYR A 58 -11.43 9.57 2.36
CA TYR A 58 -12.31 10.70 2.52
C TYR A 58 -12.78 11.16 1.13
N ASP A 59 -14.04 10.91 0.81
CA ASP A 59 -14.74 11.51 -0.32
C ASP A 59 -15.66 12.60 0.29
N PRO A 60 -15.36 13.91 0.10
CA PRO A 60 -16.16 14.99 0.63
C PRO A 60 -17.55 15.12 -0.01
#